data_AF-T0R1E9-F1
#
_entry.id   AF-T0R1E9-F1
#
_cell.length_a   1.000
_cell.length_b   1.000
_cell.length_c   1.000
_cell.angle_alpha   90.00
_cell.angle_beta   90.00
_cell.angle_gamma   90.00
#
_symmetry.space_group_name_H-M   'P 1'
#
loop_
_entity.id
_entity.type
_entity.pdbx_description
1 polymer ?
#
loop_
_entity_poly.entity_id
_entity_poly.type
_entity_poly.pdbx_seq_one_letter_code
_entity_poly.pdbx_strand_id
1 'polypeptide(L)'
;MSPKNGLFLLTFIISQYSFATTCPSVKERTEGVWKTVSYCEKDILTKELEYYIPTGSKTKEIHFNSKGQEVSVDSWSTDGIHRYSSVIEHKDESHYTETSYSTDGKRSLVSKEEHTLLEGDDFITKEWVITKSSHIPQAIKHYKIAAEKPYRIDVLNKEGEVVKYYLVTFNMDAPLANLVNEFQAYTPEGALIGSYDESSDFDIVSHIKRTSKTEAEATEKIRIFENKYREPVVIIDTGFDIMHPTITHKLYNSPVEISGDGIDNDGNGRIDDSWGWQRQDDAGLSLLRDDNNIRETHSLIHTPYPVSHGTHVASLALRDLDSYGLVGFAGDVAIADHLEKAGDYIADKNIRFVNMSFAIGFPGVPMSAPRESFYYLENIFIQNPNALFTVAAGNGRGELDLDQKGNDNFPASYNYNNMIKVGAINTSELSINDYPNYKMASFSKYGISKVQIFAPGQGVVSAQSGGGDIALNGTSMASPYVMNVLLKGHELNKKLDTQSLKELLLKTVYIPKGNPFPCQSGGIVVPERFYHAIKNVSNDGSLISAIESARKTIAIAGEERSLEVISKMWRERGL
;
A
#
# COMPACT_ATOMS: atom_id res chain seq x y z
N MET A 1 16.08 -16.38 14.65
CA MET A 1 16.21 -17.71 15.27
C MET A 1 14.82 -18.26 15.55
N SER A 2 14.27 -19.04 14.61
CA SER A 2 13.11 -19.89 14.86
C SER A 2 13.64 -21.28 15.20
N PRO A 3 13.36 -21.86 16.37
CA PRO A 3 13.84 -23.20 16.66
C PRO A 3 13.00 -24.23 15.91
N LYS A 4 13.71 -25.19 15.31
CA LYS A 4 13.22 -26.42 14.69
C LYS A 4 12.20 -27.15 15.59
N ASN A 5 10.92 -26.81 15.49
CA ASN A 5 9.84 -27.42 16.28
C ASN A 5 8.73 -28.05 15.42
N GLY A 6 8.77 -27.93 14.09
CA GLY A 6 7.64 -28.30 13.22
C GLY A 6 7.24 -29.78 13.28
N LEU A 7 8.20 -30.71 13.33
CA LEU A 7 7.88 -32.14 13.30
C LEU A 7 7.38 -32.66 14.66
N PHE A 8 7.93 -32.16 15.77
CA PHE A 8 7.59 -32.59 17.14
C PHE A 8 6.26 -31.99 17.64
N LEU A 9 5.91 -30.76 17.23
CA LEU A 9 4.62 -30.14 17.56
C LEU A 9 3.46 -30.84 16.83
N LEU A 10 3.66 -31.23 15.56
CA LEU A 10 2.62 -31.83 14.72
C LEU A 10 2.25 -33.25 15.20
N THR A 11 3.24 -34.07 15.60
CA THR A 11 2.96 -35.40 16.17
C THR A 11 2.21 -35.29 17.51
N PHE A 12 2.48 -34.22 18.28
CA PHE A 12 1.76 -33.94 19.53
C PHE A 12 0.30 -33.53 19.28
N ILE A 13 0.04 -32.62 18.34
CA ILE A 13 -1.30 -32.16 17.98
C ILE A 13 -2.16 -33.30 17.43
N ILE A 14 -1.63 -34.13 16.52
CA ILE A 14 -2.34 -35.31 15.97
C ILE A 14 -2.65 -36.35 17.06
N SER A 15 -1.77 -36.49 18.07
CA SER A 15 -1.95 -37.49 19.14
C SER A 15 -2.94 -37.11 20.24
N GLN A 16 -3.30 -35.84 20.41
CA GLN A 16 -4.17 -35.43 21.54
C GLN A 16 -5.67 -35.51 21.21
N TYR A 17 -6.05 -35.33 19.95
CA TYR A 17 -7.47 -35.20 19.58
C TYR A 17 -8.13 -36.52 19.13
N SER A 18 -7.36 -37.49 18.63
CA SER A 18 -7.91 -38.74 18.09
C SER A 18 -8.19 -39.82 19.14
N PHE A 19 -7.57 -39.77 20.32
CA PHE A 19 -7.73 -40.82 21.34
C PHE A 19 -8.83 -40.48 22.35
N ALA A 20 -9.68 -41.49 22.62
CA ALA A 20 -10.68 -41.43 23.67
C ALA A 20 -10.02 -41.29 25.05
N THR A 21 -10.23 -40.16 25.72
CA THR A 21 -9.75 -39.96 27.08
C THR A 21 -10.69 -40.61 28.07
N THR A 22 -10.20 -41.62 28.79
CA THR A 22 -10.95 -42.30 29.85
C THR A 22 -11.00 -41.44 31.12
N CYS A 23 -12.07 -41.58 31.91
CA CYS A 23 -12.17 -40.86 33.19
C CYS A 23 -10.97 -41.15 34.11
N PRO A 24 -10.27 -40.13 34.64
CA PRO A 24 -9.14 -40.35 35.52
C PRO A 24 -9.58 -40.92 36.88
N SER A 25 -8.73 -41.79 37.46
CA SER A 25 -8.97 -42.37 38.79
C SER A 25 -9.00 -41.32 39.91
N VAL A 26 -8.25 -40.23 39.74
CA VAL A 26 -8.21 -39.08 40.64
C VAL A 26 -8.88 -37.90 39.94
N LYS A 27 -10.05 -37.49 40.47
CA LYS A 27 -10.87 -36.42 39.87
C LYS A 27 -10.38 -35.01 40.18
N GLU A 28 -9.55 -34.85 41.20
CA GLU A 28 -8.92 -33.58 41.55
C GLU A 28 -7.41 -33.76 41.72
N ARG A 29 -6.64 -33.06 40.89
CA ARG A 29 -5.18 -33.14 40.87
C ARG A 29 -4.61 -31.76 41.12
N THR A 30 -3.53 -31.68 41.90
CA THR A 30 -2.79 -30.44 42.16
C THR A 30 -1.34 -30.64 41.78
N GLU A 31 -0.84 -29.79 40.89
CA GLU A 31 0.54 -29.81 40.42
C GLU A 31 1.14 -28.39 40.55
N GLY A 32 1.97 -28.21 41.59
CA GLY A 32 2.54 -26.91 41.91
C GLY A 32 1.45 -25.89 42.30
N VAL A 33 1.30 -24.84 41.49
CA VAL A 33 0.34 -23.74 41.69
C VAL A 33 -0.96 -23.92 40.89
N TRP A 34 -1.16 -25.08 40.27
CA TRP A 34 -2.29 -25.38 39.41
C TRP A 34 -3.15 -26.50 40.00
N LYS A 35 -4.47 -26.34 39.93
CA LYS A 35 -5.47 -27.34 40.34
C LYS A 35 -6.33 -27.71 39.14
N THR A 36 -6.41 -29.00 38.83
CA THR A 36 -7.26 -29.56 37.76
C THR A 36 -8.39 -30.39 38.36
N VAL A 37 -9.60 -30.22 37.84
CA VAL A 37 -10.83 -30.91 38.26
C VAL A 37 -11.50 -31.55 37.04
N SER A 38 -11.67 -32.87 37.08
CA SER A 38 -12.21 -33.66 35.98
C SER A 38 -13.64 -34.15 36.29
N TYR A 39 -14.55 -34.03 35.32
CA TYR A 39 -15.95 -34.42 35.39
C TYR A 39 -16.22 -35.54 34.39
N CYS A 40 -16.91 -36.60 34.83
CA CYS A 40 -17.14 -37.78 34.01
C CYS A 40 -18.60 -38.24 34.10
N GLU A 41 -19.10 -38.81 33.01
CA GLU A 41 -20.37 -39.52 32.93
C GLU A 41 -20.14 -40.91 32.34
N LYS A 42 -20.62 -41.96 33.05
CA LYS A 42 -20.48 -43.37 32.60
C LYS A 42 -19.04 -43.76 32.22
N ASP A 43 -18.07 -43.38 33.04
CA ASP A 43 -16.62 -43.60 32.87
C ASP A 43 -15.95 -42.88 31.68
N ILE A 44 -16.69 -41.99 31.01
CA ILE A 44 -16.18 -41.12 29.95
C ILE A 44 -15.94 -39.73 30.53
N LEU A 45 -14.76 -39.17 30.28
CA LEU A 45 -14.44 -37.78 30.64
C LEU A 45 -15.31 -36.87 29.78
N THR A 46 -16.07 -35.95 30.40
CA THR A 46 -16.96 -35.01 29.69
C THR A 46 -16.49 -33.56 29.80
N LYS A 47 -15.78 -33.22 30.87
CA LYS A 47 -15.25 -31.87 31.09
C LYS A 47 -14.04 -31.88 32.02
N GLU A 48 -13.09 -30.98 31.78
CA GLU A 48 -11.97 -30.70 32.68
C GLU A 48 -11.84 -29.20 32.95
N LEU A 49 -11.53 -28.80 34.19
CA LEU A 49 -11.33 -27.40 34.59
C LEU A 49 -9.98 -27.24 35.30
N GLU A 50 -9.20 -26.23 34.93
CA GLU A 50 -7.95 -25.86 35.61
C GLU A 50 -8.06 -24.49 36.28
N TYR A 51 -7.46 -24.36 37.45
CA TYR A 51 -7.43 -23.15 38.27
C TYR A 51 -6.00 -22.79 38.69
N TYR A 52 -5.70 -21.49 38.63
CA TYR A 52 -4.51 -20.92 39.27
C TYR A 52 -4.77 -20.72 40.76
N ILE A 53 -4.16 -21.55 41.59
CA ILE A 53 -4.43 -21.62 43.04
C ILE A 53 -4.26 -20.26 43.75
N PRO A 54 -3.22 -19.44 43.49
CA PRO A 54 -3.00 -18.20 44.22
C PRO A 54 -4.11 -17.17 44.09
N THR A 55 -4.83 -17.13 42.96
CA THR A 55 -5.92 -16.16 42.72
C THR A 55 -7.29 -16.82 42.70
N GLY A 56 -7.36 -18.15 42.61
CA GLY A 56 -8.59 -18.89 42.38
C GLY A 56 -9.16 -18.72 40.97
N SER A 57 -8.43 -18.06 40.06
CA SER A 57 -8.86 -17.82 38.68
C SER A 57 -8.92 -19.14 37.91
N LYS A 58 -9.98 -19.34 37.13
CA LYS A 58 -10.04 -20.43 36.14
C LYS A 58 -9.11 -20.11 34.98
N THR A 59 -8.25 -21.04 34.58
CA THR A 59 -7.22 -20.87 33.53
C THR A 59 -7.36 -21.84 32.37
N LYS A 60 -8.10 -22.94 32.53
CA LYS A 60 -8.45 -23.85 31.42
C LYS A 60 -9.82 -24.49 31.63
N GLU A 61 -10.52 -24.77 30.54
CA GLU A 61 -11.75 -25.57 30.48
C GLU A 61 -11.73 -26.40 29.18
N ILE A 62 -11.92 -27.71 29.28
CA ILE A 62 -11.95 -28.62 28.12
C ILE A 62 -13.27 -29.35 28.14
N HIS A 63 -13.91 -29.49 26.97
CA HIS A 63 -15.09 -30.31 26.78
C HIS A 63 -14.79 -31.51 25.88
N PHE A 64 -15.45 -32.63 26.17
CA PHE A 64 -15.27 -33.89 25.43
C PHE A 64 -16.61 -34.40 24.90
N ASN A 65 -16.59 -35.08 23.75
CA ASN A 65 -17.77 -35.74 23.19
C ASN A 65 -18.06 -37.09 23.87
N SER A 66 -19.13 -37.77 23.45
CA SER A 66 -19.52 -39.09 23.97
C SER A 66 -18.53 -40.22 23.67
N LYS A 67 -17.51 -39.98 22.84
CA LYS A 67 -16.40 -40.89 22.58
C LYS A 67 -15.14 -40.53 23.39
N GLY A 68 -15.19 -39.50 24.24
CA GLY A 68 -14.05 -39.03 25.03
C GLY A 68 -13.02 -38.24 24.23
N GLN A 69 -13.36 -37.74 23.04
CA GLN A 69 -12.50 -36.87 22.24
C GLN A 69 -12.77 -35.41 22.61
N GLU A 70 -11.73 -34.57 22.67
CA GLU A 70 -11.89 -33.13 22.92
C GLU A 70 -12.70 -32.47 21.78
N VAL A 71 -13.63 -31.59 22.14
CA VAL A 71 -14.46 -30.81 21.20
C VAL A 71 -14.34 -29.30 21.40
N SER A 72 -13.89 -28.86 22.57
CA SER A 72 -13.51 -27.46 22.77
C SER A 72 -12.53 -27.30 23.91
N VAL A 73 -11.67 -26.29 23.77
CA VAL A 73 -10.72 -25.86 24.80
C VAL A 73 -10.87 -24.37 24.99
N ASP A 74 -11.07 -23.92 26.21
CA ASP A 74 -10.93 -22.53 26.60
C ASP A 74 -9.76 -22.40 27.56
N SER A 75 -8.93 -21.39 27.37
CA SER A 75 -7.89 -21.03 28.34
C SER A 75 -7.85 -19.53 28.56
N TRP A 76 -7.45 -19.14 29.77
CA TRP A 76 -7.39 -17.76 30.20
C TRP A 76 -6.00 -17.44 30.75
N SER A 77 -5.52 -16.22 30.50
CA SER A 77 -4.37 -15.70 31.22
C SER A 77 -4.66 -15.68 32.73
N THR A 78 -3.62 -15.72 33.56
CA THR A 78 -3.77 -15.77 35.03
C THR A 78 -4.51 -14.56 35.62
N ASP A 79 -4.49 -13.42 34.92
CA ASP A 79 -5.23 -12.20 35.25
C ASP A 79 -6.68 -12.19 34.69
N GLY A 80 -7.06 -13.20 33.91
CA GLY A 80 -8.39 -13.35 33.29
C GLY A 80 -8.65 -12.40 32.12
N ILE A 81 -7.66 -11.63 31.67
CA ILE A 81 -7.84 -10.60 30.64
C ILE A 81 -7.88 -11.20 29.23
N HIS A 82 -7.04 -12.19 28.93
CA HIS A 82 -6.96 -12.80 27.62
C HIS A 82 -7.61 -14.18 27.63
N ARG A 83 -8.41 -14.46 26.59
CA ARG A 83 -9.03 -15.78 26.37
C ARG A 83 -8.57 -16.35 25.05
N TYR A 84 -8.18 -17.61 25.06
CA TYR A 84 -7.94 -18.44 23.89
C TYR A 84 -8.99 -19.55 23.87
N SER A 85 -9.60 -19.78 22.72
CA SER A 85 -10.66 -20.75 22.54
C SER A 85 -10.33 -21.60 21.32
N SER A 86 -10.50 -22.92 21.40
CA SER A 86 -10.52 -23.81 20.25
C SER A 86 -11.80 -24.63 20.22
N VAL A 87 -12.29 -24.91 19.02
CA VAL A 87 -13.42 -25.80 18.75
C VAL A 87 -12.94 -26.87 17.78
N ILE A 88 -13.19 -28.13 18.09
CA ILE A 88 -12.69 -29.28 17.35
C ILE A 88 -13.88 -30.07 16.80
N GLU A 89 -14.00 -30.10 15.48
CA GLU A 89 -15.03 -30.82 14.75
C GLU A 89 -14.44 -32.11 14.17
N HIS A 90 -14.84 -33.26 14.73
CA HIS A 90 -14.40 -34.58 14.27
C HIS A 90 -15.26 -35.07 13.12
N LYS A 91 -14.64 -35.38 11.98
CA LYS A 91 -15.31 -36.01 10.83
C LYS A 91 -15.33 -37.54 10.99
N ASP A 92 -14.22 -38.11 11.47
CA ASP A 92 -14.09 -39.51 11.86
C ASP A 92 -13.00 -39.66 12.96
N GLU A 93 -12.52 -40.88 13.20
CA GLU A 93 -11.52 -41.16 14.25
C GLU A 93 -10.13 -40.57 13.95
N SER A 94 -9.84 -40.31 12.67
CA SER A 94 -8.55 -39.84 12.18
C SER A 94 -8.59 -38.44 11.57
N HIS A 95 -9.76 -37.88 11.25
CA HIS A 95 -9.89 -36.57 10.61
C HIS A 95 -10.71 -35.59 11.46
N TYR A 96 -10.16 -34.40 11.67
CA TYR A 96 -10.82 -33.31 12.40
C TYR A 96 -10.46 -31.95 11.81
N THR A 97 -11.27 -30.95 12.17
CA THR A 97 -10.98 -29.53 11.97
C THR A 97 -10.91 -28.86 13.33
N GLU A 98 -9.76 -28.29 13.69
CA GLU A 98 -9.63 -27.44 14.88
C GLU A 98 -9.65 -25.97 14.47
N THR A 99 -10.60 -25.20 14.99
CA THR A 99 -10.63 -23.74 14.85
C THR A 99 -10.24 -23.10 16.16
N SER A 100 -9.08 -22.45 16.19
CA SER A 100 -8.54 -21.73 17.35
C SER A 100 -8.68 -20.23 17.16
N TYR A 101 -9.06 -19.49 18.20
CA TYR A 101 -9.12 -18.03 18.17
C TYR A 101 -8.80 -17.43 19.54
N SER A 102 -8.25 -16.21 19.52
CA SER A 102 -7.97 -15.46 20.74
C SER A 102 -8.70 -14.13 20.77
N THR A 103 -9.06 -13.69 21.98
CA THR A 103 -9.70 -12.42 22.22
C THR A 103 -8.97 -11.61 23.30
N ASP A 104 -9.00 -10.28 23.17
CA ASP A 104 -8.45 -9.37 24.18
C ASP A 104 -9.42 -9.15 25.35
N GLY A 105 -9.02 -8.30 26.31
CA GLY A 105 -9.86 -7.95 27.47
C GLY A 105 -11.18 -7.28 27.13
N LYS A 106 -11.39 -6.86 25.87
CA LYS A 106 -12.66 -6.31 25.35
C LYS A 106 -13.44 -7.33 24.51
N ARG A 107 -12.97 -8.58 24.46
CA ARG A 107 -13.51 -9.69 23.65
C ARG A 107 -13.42 -9.46 22.14
N SER A 108 -12.54 -8.56 21.70
CA SER A 108 -12.28 -8.35 20.28
C SER A 108 -11.40 -9.47 19.73
N LEU A 109 -11.69 -9.96 18.52
CA LEU A 109 -10.92 -11.02 17.87
C LEU A 109 -9.49 -10.52 17.58
N VAL A 110 -8.50 -11.31 17.97
CA VAL A 110 -7.06 -10.98 17.83
C VAL A 110 -6.37 -11.93 16.86
N SER A 111 -6.69 -13.22 16.92
CA SER A 111 -6.19 -14.23 16.00
C SER A 111 -7.26 -15.27 15.74
N LYS A 112 -7.18 -15.91 14.57
CA LYS A 112 -7.97 -17.10 14.24
C LYS A 112 -7.13 -17.99 13.33
N GLU A 113 -7.07 -19.28 13.66
CA GLU A 113 -6.41 -20.32 12.89
C GLU A 113 -7.36 -21.52 12.75
N GLU A 114 -7.29 -22.23 11.62
CA GLU A 114 -8.03 -23.45 11.36
C GLU A 114 -7.06 -24.51 10.83
N HIS A 115 -7.03 -25.66 11.46
CA HIS A 115 -6.22 -26.81 11.05
C HIS A 115 -7.16 -27.91 10.57
N THR A 116 -6.98 -28.34 9.31
CA THR A 116 -7.76 -29.44 8.73
C THR A 116 -6.84 -30.55 8.29
N LEU A 117 -7.12 -31.77 8.77
CA LEU A 117 -6.49 -33.00 8.31
C LEU A 117 -7.38 -33.65 7.25
N LEU A 118 -6.91 -33.77 6.00
CA LEU A 118 -7.63 -34.39 4.88
C LEU A 118 -7.13 -35.82 4.61
N GLU A 119 -7.90 -36.60 3.85
CA GLU A 119 -7.49 -37.95 3.40
C GLU A 119 -6.19 -37.88 2.58
N GLY A 120 -5.20 -38.71 2.92
CA GLY A 120 -3.96 -38.86 2.15
C GLY A 120 -2.77 -37.98 2.58
N ASP A 121 -2.70 -37.61 3.87
CA ASP A 121 -1.65 -36.75 4.46
C ASP A 121 -1.62 -35.30 3.93
N ASP A 122 -2.71 -34.80 3.35
CA ASP A 122 -2.85 -33.37 3.02
C ASP A 122 -3.40 -32.63 4.25
N PHE A 123 -2.54 -31.87 4.94
CA PHE A 123 -2.96 -30.97 6.02
C PHE A 123 -2.79 -29.52 5.61
N ILE A 124 -3.88 -28.77 5.81
CA ILE A 124 -3.97 -27.36 5.46
C ILE A 124 -4.19 -26.57 6.74
N THR A 125 -3.31 -25.61 6.99
CA THR A 125 -3.53 -24.58 8.01
C THR A 125 -4.02 -23.32 7.34
N LYS A 126 -5.11 -22.77 7.85
CA LYS A 126 -5.61 -21.44 7.49
C LYS A 126 -5.35 -20.48 8.63
N GLU A 127 -4.75 -19.34 8.33
CA GLU A 127 -4.46 -18.27 9.29
C GLU A 127 -5.19 -17.00 8.85
N TRP A 128 -6.05 -16.44 9.69
CA TRP A 128 -6.74 -15.19 9.39
C TRP A 128 -5.86 -14.01 9.77
N VAL A 129 -5.59 -13.13 8.80
CA VAL A 129 -4.84 -11.89 9.04
C VAL A 129 -5.77 -10.82 9.58
N ILE A 130 -5.66 -10.54 10.88
CA ILE A 130 -6.53 -9.60 11.60
C ILE A 130 -5.71 -8.41 12.06
N THR A 131 -6.11 -7.19 11.68
CA THR A 131 -5.38 -5.99 12.11
C THR A 131 -5.76 -5.62 13.54
N LYS A 132 -4.77 -5.19 14.33
CA LYS A 132 -4.99 -4.70 15.70
C LYS A 132 -5.89 -3.46 15.78
N SER A 133 -6.05 -2.72 14.68
CA SER A 133 -6.85 -1.50 14.65
C SER A 133 -8.33 -1.76 14.36
N SER A 134 -8.64 -2.70 13.47
CA SER A 134 -10.03 -2.98 13.09
C SER A 134 -10.62 -4.19 13.81
N HIS A 135 -9.78 -5.15 14.23
CA HIS A 135 -10.22 -6.48 14.65
C HIS A 135 -11.09 -7.21 13.60
N ILE A 136 -11.03 -6.75 12.34
CA ILE A 136 -11.71 -7.34 11.19
C ILE A 136 -10.67 -8.12 10.38
N PRO A 137 -10.91 -9.40 10.06
CA PRO A 137 -10.05 -10.17 9.17
C PRO A 137 -9.98 -9.55 7.77
N GLN A 138 -8.77 -9.46 7.20
CA GLN A 138 -8.53 -8.91 5.86
C GLN A 138 -8.14 -9.96 4.83
N ALA A 139 -7.59 -11.09 5.29
CA ALA A 139 -7.16 -12.17 4.43
C ALA A 139 -7.12 -13.50 5.18
N ILE A 140 -7.04 -14.60 4.43
CA ILE A 140 -6.78 -15.95 4.94
C ILE A 140 -5.55 -16.49 4.23
N LYS A 141 -4.51 -16.84 4.98
CA LYS A 141 -3.29 -17.48 4.47
C LYS A 141 -3.41 -18.99 4.61
N HIS A 142 -3.15 -19.72 3.52
CA HIS A 142 -3.24 -21.19 3.47
C HIS A 142 -1.85 -21.78 3.36
N TYR A 143 -1.51 -22.69 4.28
CA TYR A 143 -0.21 -23.34 4.38
C TYR A 143 -0.34 -24.84 4.12
N LYS A 144 0.65 -25.40 3.43
CA LYS A 144 0.87 -26.86 3.38
C LYS A 144 1.56 -27.32 4.67
N ILE A 145 1.56 -28.63 4.91
CA ILE A 145 2.26 -29.24 6.04
C ILE A 145 3.72 -28.77 6.10
N ALA A 146 4.14 -28.33 7.29
CA ALA A 146 5.50 -27.89 7.59
C ALA A 146 6.03 -26.76 6.68
N ALA A 147 5.17 -26.11 5.90
CA ALA A 147 5.56 -24.98 5.08
C ALA A 147 5.64 -23.71 5.94
N GLU A 148 6.74 -22.96 5.80
CA GLU A 148 6.92 -21.69 6.50
C GLU A 148 6.17 -20.53 5.83
N LYS A 149 5.76 -20.70 4.57
CA LYS A 149 5.09 -19.67 3.75
C LYS A 149 3.76 -20.21 3.23
N PRO A 150 2.73 -19.35 3.09
CA PRO A 150 1.47 -19.79 2.51
C PRO A 150 1.65 -20.06 1.02
N TYR A 151 0.90 -21.00 0.45
CA TYR A 151 0.85 -21.19 -1.01
C TYR A 151 -0.34 -20.46 -1.64
N ARG A 152 -1.34 -20.12 -0.82
CA ARG A 152 -2.55 -19.41 -1.24
C ARG A 152 -2.95 -18.34 -0.22
N ILE A 153 -3.46 -17.22 -0.71
CA ILE A 153 -3.95 -16.12 0.11
C ILE A 153 -5.33 -15.69 -0.40
N ASP A 154 -6.38 -15.86 0.40
CA ASP A 154 -7.71 -15.34 0.11
C ASP A 154 -7.84 -13.91 0.64
N VAL A 155 -8.39 -12.99 -0.15
CA VAL A 155 -8.70 -11.62 0.27
C VAL A 155 -10.15 -11.52 0.69
N LEU A 156 -10.39 -10.90 1.85
CA LEU A 156 -11.72 -10.78 2.42
C LEU A 156 -12.28 -9.35 2.27
N ASN A 157 -13.59 -9.24 2.02
CA ASN A 157 -14.33 -7.99 2.22
C ASN A 157 -14.66 -7.76 3.71
N LYS A 158 -15.40 -6.69 4.02
CA LYS A 158 -15.76 -6.34 5.41
C LYS A 158 -16.73 -7.36 6.03
N GLU A 159 -17.47 -8.05 5.19
CA GLU A 159 -18.43 -9.10 5.52
C GLU A 159 -17.74 -10.47 5.75
N GLY A 160 -16.44 -10.57 5.46
CA GLY A 160 -15.64 -11.79 5.62
C GLY A 160 -15.74 -12.76 4.45
N GLU A 161 -16.30 -12.33 3.31
CA GLU A 161 -16.41 -13.11 2.09
C GLU A 161 -15.14 -12.98 1.25
N VAL A 162 -14.75 -14.07 0.60
CA VAL A 162 -13.61 -14.08 -0.32
C VAL A 162 -13.99 -13.33 -1.59
N VAL A 163 -13.28 -12.24 -1.88
CA VAL A 163 -13.49 -11.43 -3.11
C VAL A 163 -12.49 -11.74 -4.22
N LYS A 164 -11.36 -12.33 -3.88
CA LYS A 164 -10.35 -12.88 -4.79
C LYS A 164 -9.35 -13.73 -4.00
N TYR A 165 -8.56 -14.53 -4.68
CA TYR A 165 -7.45 -15.24 -4.06
C TYR A 165 -6.19 -15.21 -4.92
N TYR A 166 -5.05 -15.40 -4.25
CA TYR A 166 -3.74 -15.50 -4.88
C TYR A 166 -3.19 -16.90 -4.69
N LEU A 167 -2.57 -17.44 -5.73
CA LEU A 167 -1.58 -18.52 -5.61
C LEU A 167 -0.20 -17.85 -5.64
N VAL A 168 0.66 -18.15 -4.66
CA VAL A 168 1.91 -17.40 -4.43
C VAL A 168 3.11 -18.34 -4.33
N THR A 169 4.21 -17.92 -4.95
CA THR A 169 5.53 -18.55 -4.84
C THR A 169 6.49 -17.53 -4.25
N PHE A 170 7.19 -17.91 -3.19
CA PHE A 170 8.13 -17.03 -2.49
C PHE A 170 9.56 -17.25 -2.96
N ASN A 171 10.36 -16.19 -2.93
CA ASN A 171 11.80 -16.29 -3.04
C ASN A 171 12.35 -16.90 -1.74
N MET A 172 12.85 -18.14 -1.83
CA MET A 172 13.37 -18.88 -0.67
C MET A 172 14.79 -18.45 -0.27
N ASP A 173 15.52 -17.77 -1.16
CA ASP A 173 16.85 -17.21 -0.90
C ASP A 173 16.78 -15.88 -0.13
N ALA A 174 15.61 -15.22 -0.12
CA ALA A 174 15.29 -14.05 0.70
C ALA A 174 14.28 -14.34 1.84
N PRO A 175 14.54 -15.32 2.73
CA PRO A 175 13.52 -15.89 3.63
C PRO A 175 12.97 -14.89 4.66
N LEU A 176 13.77 -13.88 5.03
CA LEU A 176 13.40 -12.85 6.01
C LEU A 176 12.45 -11.78 5.46
N ALA A 177 12.34 -11.65 4.12
CA ALA A 177 11.61 -10.54 3.49
C ALA A 177 10.16 -10.87 3.12
N ASN A 178 9.74 -12.15 3.23
CA ASN A 178 8.47 -12.63 2.66
C ASN A 178 8.28 -12.16 1.21
N LEU A 179 9.37 -12.18 0.43
CA LEU A 179 9.37 -11.69 -0.94
C LEU A 179 8.65 -12.68 -1.85
N VAL A 180 7.66 -12.17 -2.59
CA VAL A 180 6.88 -12.95 -3.56
C VAL A 180 7.58 -12.87 -4.91
N ASN A 181 8.01 -14.01 -5.43
CA ASN A 181 8.67 -14.13 -6.75
C ASN A 181 7.64 -14.22 -7.88
N GLU A 182 6.57 -14.99 -7.64
CA GLU A 182 5.49 -15.20 -8.60
C GLU A 182 4.16 -15.21 -7.87
N PHE A 183 3.11 -14.68 -8.50
CA PHE A 183 1.75 -14.96 -8.09
C PHE A 183 0.75 -14.95 -9.24
N GLN A 184 -0.34 -15.67 -9.05
CA GLN A 184 -1.52 -15.62 -9.91
C GLN A 184 -2.73 -15.21 -9.08
N ALA A 185 -3.47 -14.21 -9.53
CA ALA A 185 -4.67 -13.70 -8.89
C ALA A 185 -5.92 -14.22 -9.61
N TYR A 186 -6.92 -14.66 -8.84
CA TYR A 186 -8.14 -15.27 -9.35
C TYR A 186 -9.39 -14.69 -8.69
N THR A 187 -10.51 -14.68 -9.41
CA THR A 187 -11.83 -14.46 -8.83
C THR A 187 -12.21 -15.64 -7.91
N PRO A 188 -13.18 -15.49 -7.01
CA PRO A 188 -13.65 -16.59 -6.16
C PRO A 188 -14.10 -17.83 -6.96
N GLU A 189 -14.61 -17.62 -8.17
CA GLU A 189 -15.05 -18.66 -9.11
C GLU A 189 -13.89 -19.30 -9.90
N GLY A 190 -12.67 -18.79 -9.75
CA GLY A 190 -11.46 -19.34 -10.38
C GLY A 190 -11.11 -18.73 -11.74
N ALA A 191 -11.70 -17.60 -12.13
CA ALA A 191 -11.27 -16.89 -13.33
C ALA A 191 -9.96 -16.13 -13.07
N LEU A 192 -8.97 -16.25 -13.96
CA LEU A 192 -7.70 -15.55 -13.84
C LEU A 192 -7.91 -14.03 -14.00
N ILE A 193 -7.49 -13.26 -12.99
CA ILE A 193 -7.50 -11.79 -12.99
C ILE A 193 -6.16 -11.26 -13.53
N GLY A 194 -5.07 -11.88 -13.11
CA GLY A 194 -3.72 -11.40 -13.40
C GLY A 194 -2.65 -12.36 -12.91
N SER A 195 -1.44 -12.17 -13.41
CA SER A 195 -0.24 -12.93 -13.04
C SER A 195 0.97 -12.02 -13.00
N TYR A 196 1.84 -12.27 -12.04
CA TYR A 196 3.15 -11.63 -11.93
C TYR A 196 4.20 -12.73 -11.81
N ASP A 197 5.29 -12.60 -12.56
CA ASP A 197 6.45 -13.49 -12.49
C ASP A 197 7.71 -12.65 -12.69
N GLU A 198 8.48 -12.49 -11.61
CA GLU A 198 9.73 -11.73 -11.63
C GLU A 198 10.82 -12.43 -12.44
N SER A 199 10.75 -13.75 -12.61
CA SER A 199 11.78 -14.56 -13.29
C SER A 199 11.58 -14.72 -14.79
N SER A 200 10.45 -14.24 -15.32
CA SER A 200 10.12 -14.34 -16.73
C SER A 200 10.99 -13.41 -17.58
N ASP A 201 11.51 -13.93 -18.70
CA ASP A 201 12.10 -13.10 -19.75
C ASP A 201 11.12 -12.00 -20.17
N PHE A 202 11.59 -10.76 -20.19
CA PHE A 202 10.77 -9.59 -20.45
C PHE A 202 11.28 -8.80 -21.65
N ASP A 203 10.55 -8.93 -22.76
CA ASP A 203 10.65 -8.02 -23.90
C ASP A 203 9.40 -7.14 -23.97
N ILE A 204 9.59 -5.82 -24.02
CA ILE A 204 8.51 -4.84 -23.94
C ILE A 204 7.54 -4.99 -25.12
N VAL A 205 8.06 -5.12 -26.34
CA VAL A 205 7.23 -5.19 -27.55
C VAL A 205 6.41 -6.48 -27.58
N SER A 206 7.05 -7.61 -27.27
CA SER A 206 6.39 -8.91 -27.17
C SER A 206 5.36 -8.93 -26.04
N HIS A 207 5.67 -8.33 -24.89
CA HIS A 207 4.74 -8.19 -23.77
C HIS A 207 3.51 -7.35 -24.16
N ILE A 208 3.70 -6.20 -24.82
CA ILE A 208 2.60 -5.36 -25.30
C ILE A 208 1.71 -6.14 -26.28
N LYS A 209 2.29 -6.87 -27.24
CA LYS A 209 1.52 -7.69 -28.19
C LYS A 209 0.70 -8.77 -27.48
N ARG A 210 1.27 -9.43 -26.47
CA ARG A 210 0.62 -10.51 -25.71
C ARG A 210 -0.52 -10.00 -24.82
N THR A 211 -0.39 -8.82 -24.22
CA THR A 211 -1.35 -8.29 -23.24
C THR A 211 -2.41 -7.35 -23.84
N SER A 212 -2.26 -6.94 -25.10
CA SER A 212 -3.25 -6.13 -25.80
C SER A 212 -4.43 -6.98 -26.26
N LYS A 213 -5.64 -6.41 -26.24
CA LYS A 213 -6.87 -7.13 -26.66
C LYS A 213 -6.98 -7.23 -28.18
N THR A 214 -6.37 -6.29 -28.89
CA THR A 214 -6.42 -6.20 -30.36
C THR A 214 -5.06 -5.80 -30.92
N GLU A 215 -4.82 -6.12 -32.20
CA GLU A 215 -3.62 -5.69 -32.92
C GLU A 215 -3.51 -4.16 -33.05
N ALA A 216 -4.65 -3.47 -33.20
CA ALA A 216 -4.70 -2.01 -33.24
C ALA A 216 -4.25 -1.39 -31.90
N GLU A 217 -4.72 -1.95 -30.78
CA GLU A 217 -4.29 -1.54 -29.44
C GLU A 217 -2.79 -1.80 -29.24
N ALA A 218 -2.30 -2.98 -29.66
CA ALA A 218 -0.88 -3.30 -29.57
C ALA A 218 -0.02 -2.33 -30.38
N THR A 219 -0.43 -2.03 -31.61
CA THR A 219 0.27 -1.09 -32.51
C THR A 219 0.37 0.30 -31.89
N GLU A 220 -0.72 0.80 -31.31
CA GLU A 220 -0.73 2.11 -30.67
C GLU A 220 0.14 2.14 -29.41
N LYS A 221 0.06 1.10 -28.57
CA LYS A 221 0.91 0.98 -27.36
C LYS A 221 2.40 0.91 -27.71
N ILE A 222 2.77 0.16 -28.75
CA ILE A 222 4.15 0.11 -29.26
C ILE A 222 4.58 1.50 -29.75
N ARG A 223 3.74 2.18 -30.53
CA ARG A 223 4.02 3.55 -31.02
C ARG A 223 4.25 4.54 -29.88
N ILE A 224 3.47 4.43 -28.80
CA ILE A 224 3.66 5.25 -27.58
C ILE A 224 5.02 4.92 -26.95
N PHE A 225 5.32 3.64 -26.71
CA PHE A 225 6.59 3.23 -26.11
C PHE A 225 7.81 3.68 -26.93
N GLU A 226 7.81 3.46 -28.24
CA GLU A 226 8.89 3.79 -29.17
C GLU A 226 9.12 5.31 -29.34
N ASN A 227 8.19 6.14 -28.89
CA ASN A 227 8.35 7.59 -28.94
C ASN A 227 9.40 8.07 -27.92
N LYS A 228 10.63 8.27 -28.41
CA LYS A 228 11.79 8.79 -27.66
C LYS A 228 11.69 10.27 -27.27
N TYR A 229 10.67 11.01 -27.73
CA TYR A 229 10.47 12.43 -27.43
C TYR A 229 9.45 12.70 -26.31
N ARG A 230 8.96 11.65 -25.64
CA ARG A 230 8.10 11.80 -24.47
C ARG A 230 8.88 12.45 -23.33
N GLU A 231 8.19 13.28 -22.53
CA GLU A 231 8.81 13.94 -21.40
C GLU A 231 8.86 12.99 -20.19
N PRO A 232 10.02 12.77 -19.55
CA PRO A 232 10.13 11.87 -18.42
C PRO A 232 9.45 12.43 -17.16
N VAL A 233 8.79 11.54 -16.41
CA VAL A 233 8.17 11.80 -15.10
C VAL A 233 8.76 10.80 -14.11
N VAL A 234 9.43 11.33 -13.08
CA VAL A 234 10.12 10.51 -12.09
C VAL A 234 9.18 10.14 -10.93
N ILE A 235 9.11 8.86 -10.61
CA ILE A 235 8.43 8.31 -9.44
C ILE A 235 9.50 7.81 -8.47
N ILE A 236 9.65 8.46 -7.31
CA ILE A 236 10.52 7.98 -6.22
C ILE A 236 9.63 7.23 -5.24
N ASP A 237 9.77 5.90 -5.23
CA ASP A 237 8.93 4.97 -4.48
C ASP A 237 9.66 3.63 -4.31
N THR A 238 8.97 2.56 -3.92
CA THR A 238 9.56 1.22 -3.77
C THR A 238 9.77 0.47 -5.09
N GLY A 239 9.48 1.12 -6.22
CA GLY A 239 9.43 0.54 -7.57
C GLY A 239 8.02 0.18 -8.01
N PHE A 240 7.86 -0.24 -9.26
CA PHE A 240 6.57 -0.61 -9.83
C PHE A 240 6.67 -1.78 -10.80
N ASP A 241 5.54 -2.44 -11.00
CA ASP A 241 5.35 -3.54 -11.93
C ASP A 241 5.39 -3.05 -13.37
N ILE A 242 6.56 -3.17 -14.00
CA ILE A 242 6.78 -2.78 -15.39
C ILE A 242 6.04 -3.68 -16.39
N MET A 243 5.56 -4.85 -15.97
CA MET A 243 4.76 -5.78 -16.78
C MET A 243 3.26 -5.49 -16.71
N HIS A 244 2.85 -4.47 -15.95
CA HIS A 244 1.43 -4.18 -15.87
C HIS A 244 0.93 -3.64 -17.23
N PRO A 245 -0.17 -4.15 -17.81
CA PRO A 245 -0.63 -3.75 -19.15
C PRO A 245 -0.94 -2.25 -19.32
N THR A 246 -1.20 -1.55 -18.22
CA THR A 246 -1.40 -0.08 -18.20
C THR A 246 -0.09 0.70 -18.07
N ILE A 247 1.01 0.07 -17.65
CA ILE A 247 2.32 0.68 -17.38
C ILE A 247 3.34 0.40 -18.47
N THR A 248 3.41 -0.82 -19.01
CA THR A 248 4.51 -1.24 -19.92
C THR A 248 4.74 -0.27 -21.08
N HIS A 249 3.67 0.17 -21.73
CA HIS A 249 3.76 1.11 -22.86
C HIS A 249 4.02 2.57 -22.44
N LYS A 250 3.94 2.87 -21.15
CA LYS A 250 4.22 4.19 -20.55
C LYS A 250 5.66 4.33 -20.06
N LEU A 251 6.44 3.26 -19.96
CA LEU A 251 7.87 3.31 -19.59
C LEU A 251 8.62 4.32 -20.47
N TYR A 252 9.53 5.11 -19.89
CA TYR A 252 10.35 6.05 -20.65
C TYR A 252 11.34 5.30 -21.56
N ASN A 253 11.42 5.72 -22.82
CA ASN A 253 12.37 5.16 -23.79
C ASN A 253 13.40 6.23 -24.09
N SER A 254 14.55 6.16 -23.42
CA SER A 254 15.61 7.15 -23.55
C SER A 254 16.10 7.23 -25.00
N PRO A 255 16.37 8.44 -25.51
CA PRO A 255 17.02 8.58 -26.81
C PRO A 255 18.48 8.11 -26.81
N VAL A 256 19.11 8.02 -25.62
CA VAL A 256 20.53 7.68 -25.47
C VAL A 256 20.73 6.24 -25.00
N GLU A 257 19.96 5.77 -24.02
CA GLU A 257 20.07 4.39 -23.51
C GLU A 257 19.56 3.34 -24.51
N ILE A 258 20.30 2.24 -24.62
CA ILE A 258 19.97 1.07 -25.42
C ILE A 258 19.67 -0.08 -24.47
N SER A 259 18.40 -0.21 -24.08
CA SER A 259 18.01 -1.19 -23.06
C SER A 259 18.40 -2.63 -23.41
N GLY A 260 19.15 -3.24 -22.50
CA GLY A 260 19.53 -4.65 -22.50
C GLY A 260 20.83 -4.94 -23.24
N ASP A 261 21.62 -3.92 -23.58
CA ASP A 261 22.96 -4.11 -24.14
C ASP A 261 24.05 -4.26 -23.08
N GLY A 262 23.72 -4.01 -21.81
CA GLY A 262 24.64 -4.12 -20.67
C GLY A 262 25.65 -2.98 -20.59
N ILE A 263 25.40 -1.85 -21.27
CA ILE A 263 26.27 -0.68 -21.33
C ILE A 263 25.57 0.52 -20.68
N ASP A 264 26.32 1.34 -19.96
CA ASP A 264 25.92 2.70 -19.57
C ASP A 264 26.18 3.64 -20.75
N ASN A 265 25.16 3.83 -21.59
CA ASN A 265 25.29 4.52 -22.87
C ASN A 265 25.34 6.04 -22.71
N ASP A 266 24.69 6.56 -21.67
CA ASP A 266 24.61 7.98 -21.37
C ASP A 266 25.67 8.47 -20.36
N GLY A 267 26.44 7.54 -19.79
CA GLY A 267 27.57 7.82 -18.91
C GLY A 267 27.17 8.33 -17.54
N ASN A 268 25.95 8.05 -17.09
CA ASN A 268 25.42 8.52 -15.80
C ASN A 268 25.83 7.63 -14.62
N GLY A 269 26.60 6.56 -14.88
CA GLY A 269 27.08 5.60 -13.90
C GLY A 269 26.13 4.42 -13.66
N ARG A 270 25.07 4.28 -14.47
CA ARG A 270 24.05 3.22 -14.34
C ARG A 270 23.85 2.53 -15.68
N ILE A 271 23.88 1.21 -15.67
CA ILE A 271 23.71 0.39 -16.87
C ILE A 271 22.21 0.21 -17.15
N ASP A 272 21.78 0.40 -18.40
CA ASP A 272 20.44 0.09 -18.90
C ASP A 272 19.26 0.78 -18.18
N ASP A 273 19.44 2.00 -17.66
CA ASP A 273 18.47 2.68 -16.78
C ASP A 273 17.40 3.52 -17.51
N SER A 274 17.08 3.19 -18.77
CA SER A 274 16.18 3.95 -19.65
C SER A 274 14.85 4.36 -19.01
N TRP A 275 14.21 3.51 -18.22
CA TRP A 275 12.93 3.80 -17.55
C TRP A 275 13.03 3.73 -16.03
N GLY A 276 14.24 3.86 -15.49
CA GLY A 276 14.46 3.90 -14.07
C GLY A 276 15.64 3.06 -13.61
N TRP A 277 15.87 3.12 -12.31
CA TRP A 277 16.97 2.51 -11.62
C TRP A 277 16.49 1.84 -10.33
N GLN A 278 17.03 0.66 -10.06
CA GLN A 278 16.80 -0.10 -8.83
C GLN A 278 18.02 0.02 -7.93
N ARG A 279 17.82 0.56 -6.73
CA ARG A 279 18.91 0.85 -5.81
C ARG A 279 19.68 -0.37 -5.33
N GLN A 280 18.97 -1.45 -5.03
CA GLN A 280 19.57 -2.68 -4.48
C GLN A 280 20.55 -3.31 -5.49
N ASP A 281 20.19 -3.29 -6.77
CA ASP A 281 20.95 -3.94 -7.86
C ASP A 281 22.03 -3.01 -8.46
N ASP A 282 21.97 -1.72 -8.11
CA ASP A 282 22.71 -0.64 -8.78
C ASP A 282 22.67 -0.73 -10.31
N ALA A 283 21.48 -1.05 -10.83
CA ALA A 283 21.25 -1.30 -12.25
C ALA A 283 19.92 -0.65 -12.70
N GLY A 284 19.75 -0.54 -14.01
CA GLY A 284 18.49 -0.15 -14.61
C GLY A 284 17.34 -1.02 -14.12
N LEU A 285 16.12 -0.46 -14.14
CA LEU A 285 14.90 -1.12 -13.69
C LEU A 285 14.52 -2.26 -14.66
N SER A 286 15.27 -3.36 -14.64
CA SER A 286 15.04 -4.57 -15.44
C SER A 286 14.27 -5.61 -14.63
N LEU A 287 13.72 -6.65 -15.26
CA LEU A 287 13.29 -7.87 -14.54
C LEU A 287 14.39 -8.95 -14.51
N LEU A 288 15.46 -8.77 -15.29
CA LEU A 288 16.61 -9.67 -15.25
C LEU A 288 17.32 -9.48 -13.91
N ARG A 289 17.34 -10.55 -13.09
CA ARG A 289 17.79 -10.52 -11.70
C ARG A 289 19.23 -11.00 -11.52
N ASP A 290 19.91 -10.42 -10.52
CA ASP A 290 20.89 -11.08 -9.66
C ASP A 290 20.12 -11.65 -8.44
N ASP A 291 20.40 -12.89 -8.07
CA ASP A 291 19.64 -13.68 -7.10
C ASP A 291 19.69 -13.12 -5.65
N ASN A 292 20.50 -12.10 -5.36
CA ASN A 292 20.79 -11.68 -3.98
C ASN A 292 19.97 -10.49 -3.42
N ASN A 293 19.08 -9.85 -4.19
CA ASN A 293 18.48 -8.57 -3.77
C ASN A 293 16.95 -8.56 -3.59
N ILE A 294 16.51 -7.78 -2.59
CA ILE A 294 15.10 -7.67 -2.20
C ILE A 294 14.46 -6.49 -2.95
N ARG A 295 13.49 -6.78 -3.84
CA ARG A 295 12.57 -5.75 -4.34
C ARG A 295 11.44 -5.57 -3.33
N GLU A 296 11.22 -4.34 -2.87
CA GLU A 296 10.11 -4.06 -1.93
C GLU A 296 8.73 -4.05 -2.60
N THR A 297 8.67 -4.18 -3.92
CA THR A 297 7.43 -4.05 -4.70
C THR A 297 6.34 -5.06 -4.33
N HIS A 298 6.68 -6.18 -3.68
CA HIS A 298 5.71 -7.25 -3.35
C HIS A 298 5.94 -7.95 -2.01
N SER A 299 6.59 -7.28 -1.05
CA SER A 299 6.79 -7.87 0.28
C SER A 299 5.47 -7.94 1.06
N LEU A 300 5.18 -9.10 1.68
CA LEU A 300 4.04 -9.27 2.58
C LEU A 300 4.29 -8.78 4.01
N ILE A 301 5.31 -7.94 4.22
CA ILE A 301 5.60 -7.34 5.53
C ILE A 301 4.52 -6.32 5.90
N HIS A 302 4.08 -5.52 4.93
CA HIS A 302 3.17 -4.40 5.18
C HIS A 302 1.72 -4.67 4.75
N THR A 303 1.52 -5.61 3.83
CA THR A 303 0.21 -5.99 3.32
C THR A 303 -0.02 -7.50 3.47
N PRO A 304 -1.27 -7.93 3.71
CA PRO A 304 -1.57 -9.35 3.87
C PRO A 304 -1.48 -10.18 2.58
N TYR A 305 -1.42 -9.52 1.41
CA TYR A 305 -1.38 -10.12 0.07
C TYR A 305 -0.51 -9.26 -0.88
N PRO A 306 -0.09 -9.79 -2.05
CA PRO A 306 0.84 -9.12 -2.96
C PRO A 306 0.22 -7.83 -3.54
N VAL A 307 0.69 -6.68 -3.07
CA VAL A 307 0.31 -5.35 -3.55
C VAL A 307 1.58 -4.53 -3.71
N SER A 308 1.70 -3.81 -4.82
CA SER A 308 2.75 -2.82 -5.02
C SER A 308 2.20 -1.41 -4.86
N HIS A 309 2.77 -0.67 -3.91
CA HIS A 309 2.47 0.74 -3.70
C HIS A 309 2.85 1.58 -4.93
N GLY A 310 4.09 1.44 -5.41
CA GLY A 310 4.57 2.19 -6.56
C GLY A 310 3.84 1.86 -7.86
N THR A 311 3.36 0.62 -8.09
CA THR A 311 2.50 0.30 -9.26
C THR A 311 1.23 1.15 -9.28
N HIS A 312 0.58 1.28 -8.13
CA HIS A 312 -0.64 2.07 -8.00
C HIS A 312 -0.38 3.55 -8.28
N VAL A 313 0.68 4.08 -7.66
CA VAL A 313 1.17 5.47 -7.80
C VAL A 313 1.55 5.80 -9.24
N ALA A 314 2.40 4.97 -9.87
CA ALA A 314 2.91 5.18 -11.22
C ALA A 314 1.78 5.16 -12.26
N SER A 315 0.89 4.16 -12.18
CA SER A 315 -0.27 4.09 -13.09
C SER A 315 -1.26 5.22 -12.87
N LEU A 316 -1.37 5.77 -11.65
CA LEU A 316 -2.24 6.91 -11.37
C LEU A 316 -1.65 8.20 -11.93
N ALA A 317 -0.34 8.42 -11.77
CA ALA A 317 0.35 9.61 -12.25
C ALA A 317 0.24 9.79 -13.77
N LEU A 318 0.37 8.72 -14.56
CA LEU A 318 0.33 8.76 -16.04
C LEU A 318 -0.99 8.26 -16.66
N ARG A 319 -2.08 8.19 -15.88
CA ARG A 319 -3.37 7.77 -16.41
C ARG A 319 -3.84 8.67 -17.55
N ASP A 320 -4.16 8.05 -18.68
CA ASP A 320 -4.61 8.70 -19.92
C ASP A 320 -3.61 9.73 -20.50
N LEU A 321 -2.30 9.51 -20.34
CA LEU A 321 -1.25 10.42 -20.81
C LEU A 321 -0.25 9.70 -21.72
N ASP A 322 -0.14 10.14 -22.97
CA ASP A 322 0.77 9.55 -23.97
C ASP A 322 2.03 10.39 -24.21
N SER A 323 2.02 11.69 -23.86
CA SER A 323 3.18 12.56 -24.08
C SER A 323 4.31 12.37 -23.05
N TYR A 324 4.12 11.52 -22.04
CA TYR A 324 5.05 11.36 -20.92
C TYR A 324 5.55 9.92 -20.79
N GLY A 325 6.74 9.75 -20.21
CA GLY A 325 7.35 8.47 -19.91
C GLY A 325 7.60 8.29 -18.41
N LEU A 326 7.30 7.10 -17.87
CA LEU A 326 7.62 6.74 -16.49
C LEU A 326 9.10 6.44 -16.31
N VAL A 327 9.70 7.07 -15.30
CA VAL A 327 11.03 6.73 -14.79
C VAL A 327 10.89 6.35 -13.31
N GLY A 328 11.23 5.12 -12.95
CA GLY A 328 11.18 4.65 -11.57
C GLY A 328 12.50 4.79 -10.85
N PHE A 329 12.53 5.51 -9.74
CA PHE A 329 13.61 5.41 -8.76
C PHE A 329 13.11 4.53 -7.63
N ALA A 330 13.54 3.27 -7.68
CA ALA A 330 13.05 2.22 -6.81
C ALA A 330 14.05 1.92 -5.68
N GLY A 331 13.61 2.04 -4.43
CA GLY A 331 14.44 1.75 -3.26
C GLY A 331 13.81 2.19 -1.95
N ASP A 332 14.50 1.90 -0.84
CA ASP A 332 14.12 2.46 0.45
C ASP A 332 14.52 3.94 0.51
N VAL A 333 13.49 4.78 0.57
CA VAL A 333 13.57 6.24 0.63
C VAL A 333 14.23 6.76 1.90
N ALA A 334 14.38 5.93 2.94
CA ALA A 334 15.11 6.26 4.15
C ALA A 334 16.63 6.15 4.00
N ILE A 335 17.15 5.70 2.84
CA ILE A 335 18.58 5.50 2.62
C ILE A 335 19.19 6.58 1.71
N ALA A 336 20.31 7.15 2.16
CA ALA A 336 20.96 8.34 1.60
C ALA A 336 21.28 8.29 0.10
N ASP A 337 22.05 7.30 -0.35
CA ASP A 337 22.49 7.15 -1.74
C ASP A 337 21.35 6.87 -2.73
N HIS A 338 20.18 6.39 -2.25
CA HIS A 338 18.99 6.31 -3.11
C HIS A 338 18.49 7.71 -3.46
N LEU A 339 18.41 8.57 -2.44
CA LEU A 339 17.99 9.96 -2.61
C LEU A 339 19.04 10.78 -3.38
N GLU A 340 20.33 10.55 -3.12
CA GLU A 340 21.43 11.16 -3.90
C GLU A 340 21.28 10.84 -5.39
N LYS A 341 21.25 9.54 -5.73
CA LYS A 341 21.15 9.09 -7.13
C LYS A 341 19.87 9.56 -7.82
N ALA A 342 18.74 9.64 -7.10
CA ALA A 342 17.53 10.25 -7.63
C ALA A 342 17.71 11.75 -7.91
N GLY A 343 18.35 12.48 -6.99
CA GLY A 343 18.64 13.91 -7.13
C GLY A 343 19.54 14.21 -8.33
N ASP A 344 20.62 13.42 -8.49
CA ASP A 344 21.57 13.55 -9.59
C ASP A 344 20.87 13.32 -10.94
N TYR A 345 20.07 12.25 -11.05
CA TYR A 345 19.33 11.99 -12.29
C TYR A 345 18.35 13.11 -12.64
N ILE A 346 17.64 13.65 -11.64
CA ILE A 346 16.72 14.79 -11.85
C ILE A 346 17.50 16.01 -12.38
N ALA A 347 18.70 16.26 -11.85
CA ALA A 347 19.54 17.38 -12.25
C ALA A 347 20.11 17.17 -13.67
N ASP A 348 20.73 16.02 -13.91
CA ASP A 348 21.42 15.68 -15.15
C ASP A 348 20.47 15.65 -16.34
N LYS A 349 19.27 15.11 -16.15
CA LYS A 349 18.23 15.04 -17.20
C LYS A 349 17.31 16.27 -17.20
N ASN A 350 17.52 17.24 -16.31
CA ASN A 350 16.68 18.43 -16.13
C ASN A 350 15.18 18.07 -16.04
N ILE A 351 14.87 17.09 -15.19
CA ILE A 351 13.52 16.56 -15.01
C ILE A 351 12.62 17.66 -14.44
N ARG A 352 11.42 17.80 -15.00
CA ARG A 352 10.45 18.83 -14.60
C ARG A 352 9.37 18.32 -13.66
N PHE A 353 9.09 17.02 -13.63
CA PHE A 353 7.96 16.45 -12.89
C PHE A 353 8.41 15.24 -12.07
N VAL A 354 8.24 15.34 -10.75
CA VAL A 354 8.65 14.31 -9.80
C VAL A 354 7.53 14.07 -8.80
N ASN A 355 7.18 12.82 -8.55
CA ASN A 355 6.24 12.45 -7.51
C ASN A 355 6.94 11.67 -6.39
N MET A 356 6.69 12.09 -5.14
CA MET A 356 7.20 11.47 -3.92
C MET A 356 6.02 11.08 -3.03
N SER A 357 5.72 9.79 -2.98
CA SER A 357 4.56 9.24 -2.25
C SER A 357 4.96 8.52 -0.97
N PHE A 358 5.97 9.06 -0.29
CA PHE A 358 6.54 8.50 0.93
C PHE A 358 6.68 9.55 2.04
N ALA A 359 7.02 9.09 3.24
CA ALA A 359 7.41 9.95 4.34
C ALA A 359 8.57 9.35 5.16
N ILE A 360 9.48 10.22 5.61
CA ILE A 360 10.58 9.91 6.52
C ILE A 360 10.36 10.65 7.83
N GLY A 361 10.46 9.91 8.94
CA GLY A 361 10.23 10.43 10.29
C GLY A 361 8.76 10.37 10.70
N PHE A 362 8.52 9.89 11.92
CA PHE A 362 7.19 9.84 12.53
C PHE A 362 7.17 10.69 13.81
N PRO A 363 6.10 11.46 14.06
CA PRO A 363 5.92 12.19 15.31
C PRO A 363 6.10 11.26 16.52
N GLY A 364 7.02 11.61 17.42
CA GLY A 364 7.26 10.88 18.67
C GLY A 364 8.11 9.61 18.58
N VAL A 365 8.70 9.29 17.42
CA VAL A 365 9.61 8.14 17.25
C VAL A 365 11.04 8.66 16.98
N PRO A 366 12.11 8.04 17.53
CA PRO A 366 13.48 8.36 17.15
C PRO A 366 13.63 8.32 15.62
N MET A 367 14.41 9.25 15.05
CA MET A 367 14.66 9.37 13.60
C MET A 367 14.83 7.99 12.97
N SER A 368 13.87 7.59 12.13
CA SER A 368 13.89 6.30 11.43
C SER A 368 14.95 6.22 10.32
N ALA A 369 15.63 7.34 10.02
CA ALA A 369 16.61 7.45 8.95
C ALA A 369 17.88 8.17 9.43
N PRO A 370 19.06 7.82 8.87
CA PRO A 370 20.31 8.55 9.09
C PRO A 370 20.18 10.05 8.75
N ARG A 371 20.98 10.89 9.43
CA ARG A 371 21.07 12.34 9.13
C ARG A 371 21.40 12.62 7.66
N GLU A 372 22.21 11.77 7.07
CA GLU A 372 22.64 11.86 5.67
C GLU A 372 21.45 11.72 4.70
N SER A 373 20.47 10.86 5.01
CA SER A 373 19.26 10.73 4.20
C SER A 373 18.46 12.03 4.17
N PHE A 374 18.37 12.77 5.28
CA PHE A 374 17.72 14.08 5.30
C PHE A 374 18.53 15.13 4.51
N TYR A 375 19.86 15.07 4.56
CA TYR A 375 20.72 15.95 3.75
C TYR A 375 20.46 15.77 2.25
N TYR A 376 20.44 14.52 1.76
CA TYR A 376 20.15 14.25 0.36
C TYR A 376 18.68 14.53 -0.01
N LEU A 377 17.74 14.27 0.91
CA LEU A 377 16.34 14.64 0.70
C LEU A 377 16.16 16.15 0.50
N GLU A 378 16.85 16.98 1.28
CA GLU A 378 16.83 18.44 1.11
C GLU A 378 17.53 18.88 -0.18
N ASN A 379 18.69 18.28 -0.49
CA ASN A 379 19.45 18.59 -1.69
C ASN A 379 18.67 18.32 -2.97
N ILE A 380 17.85 17.26 -3.03
CA ILE A 380 16.98 17.01 -4.20
C ILE A 380 16.16 18.26 -4.56
N PHE A 381 15.58 18.95 -3.56
CA PHE A 381 14.77 20.14 -3.83
C PHE A 381 15.63 21.37 -4.17
N ILE A 382 16.76 21.54 -3.49
CA ILE A 382 17.65 22.70 -3.66
C ILE A 382 18.33 22.69 -5.02
N GLN A 383 18.83 21.54 -5.45
CA GLN A 383 19.59 21.39 -6.70
C GLN A 383 18.70 21.34 -7.94
N ASN A 384 17.40 21.10 -7.76
CA ASN A 384 16.42 20.97 -8.86
C ASN A 384 15.32 22.04 -8.80
N PRO A 385 15.65 23.35 -8.86
CA PRO A 385 14.67 24.42 -8.67
C PRO A 385 13.59 24.48 -9.76
N ASN A 386 13.86 23.91 -10.94
CA ASN A 386 12.92 23.86 -12.07
C ASN A 386 11.96 22.67 -12.01
N ALA A 387 12.28 21.63 -11.21
CA ALA A 387 11.46 20.44 -11.06
C ALA A 387 10.29 20.70 -10.11
N LEU A 388 9.07 20.31 -10.48
CA LEU A 388 7.90 20.34 -9.60
C LEU A 388 7.72 19.00 -8.89
N PHE A 389 7.75 19.03 -7.57
CA PHE A 389 7.59 17.85 -6.72
C PHE A 389 6.16 17.78 -6.16
N THR A 390 5.40 16.76 -6.54
CA THR A 390 4.18 16.41 -5.78
C THR A 390 4.56 15.51 -4.62
N VAL A 391 4.15 15.90 -3.42
CA VAL A 391 4.56 15.26 -2.17
C VAL A 391 3.33 14.87 -1.35
N ALA A 392 3.24 13.61 -0.93
CA ALA A 392 2.21 13.17 -0.01
C ALA A 392 2.35 13.86 1.37
N ALA A 393 1.27 14.43 1.91
CA ALA A 393 1.31 15.09 3.24
C ALA A 393 1.59 14.10 4.39
N GLY A 394 1.32 12.81 4.18
CA GLY A 394 1.47 11.73 5.14
C GLY A 394 0.15 11.29 5.76
N ASN A 395 0.19 10.13 6.40
CA ASN A 395 -0.97 9.51 7.06
C ASN A 395 -0.71 9.37 8.57
N GLY A 396 -1.73 9.50 9.40
CA GLY A 396 -1.63 9.41 10.86
C GLY A 396 -2.80 8.66 11.50
N ARG A 397 -2.66 8.30 12.79
CA ARG A 397 -3.78 7.82 13.62
C ARG A 397 -4.60 9.04 14.07
N GLY A 398 -5.46 9.52 13.19
CA GLY A 398 -6.22 10.77 13.35
C GLY A 398 -5.62 11.94 12.55
N GLU A 399 -6.41 12.99 12.39
CA GLU A 399 -6.03 14.21 11.66
C GLU A 399 -4.88 14.90 12.41
N LEU A 400 -3.69 14.96 11.80
CA LEU A 400 -2.50 15.51 12.43
C LEU A 400 -2.06 16.80 11.72
N ASP A 401 -2.06 17.89 12.47
CA ASP A 401 -1.64 19.22 12.03
C ASP A 401 -0.12 19.32 12.00
N LEU A 402 0.46 19.38 10.80
CA LEU A 402 1.89 19.53 10.57
C LEU A 402 2.40 20.89 11.07
N ASP A 403 1.57 21.93 11.16
CA ASP A 403 2.02 23.26 11.62
C ASP A 403 2.41 23.24 13.11
N GLN A 404 1.99 22.22 13.86
CA GLN A 404 2.34 22.08 15.27
C GLN A 404 3.74 21.49 15.46
N LYS A 405 4.45 21.99 16.48
CA LYS A 405 5.80 21.53 16.82
C LYS A 405 5.79 20.04 17.18
N GLY A 406 6.70 19.27 16.56
CA GLY A 406 6.84 17.83 16.82
C GLY A 406 5.96 16.94 15.94
N ASN A 407 5.09 17.53 15.12
CA ASN A 407 4.27 16.81 14.14
C ASN A 407 4.93 16.71 12.76
N ASP A 408 6.22 17.00 12.66
CA ASP A 408 6.95 17.00 11.41
C ASP A 408 6.89 15.62 10.71
N ASN A 409 6.82 15.70 9.39
CA ASN A 409 6.72 14.59 8.46
C ASN A 409 7.46 15.01 7.18
N PHE A 410 8.61 14.41 6.89
CA PHE A 410 9.43 14.83 5.74
C PHE A 410 9.12 13.93 4.54
N PRO A 411 9.11 14.45 3.30
CA PRO A 411 9.47 15.82 2.93
C PRO A 411 8.35 16.86 3.13
N ALA A 412 7.11 16.47 3.46
CA ALA A 412 5.97 17.39 3.57
C ALA A 412 6.16 18.57 4.57
N SER A 413 7.08 18.47 5.52
CA SER A 413 7.38 19.55 6.47
C SER A 413 8.45 20.52 5.99
N TYR A 414 9.12 20.24 4.87
CA TYR A 414 10.01 21.19 4.21
C TYR A 414 9.23 22.32 3.53
N ASN A 415 9.92 23.43 3.30
CA ASN A 415 9.36 24.63 2.70
C ASN A 415 10.20 25.07 1.50
N TYR A 416 10.12 24.31 0.40
CA TYR A 416 10.73 24.68 -0.88
C TYR A 416 9.66 25.10 -1.90
N ASN A 417 9.96 26.13 -2.69
CA ASN A 417 9.00 26.72 -3.64
C ASN A 417 8.59 25.77 -4.76
N ASN A 418 9.38 24.76 -5.04
CA ASN A 418 9.18 23.80 -6.10
C ASN A 418 8.41 22.53 -5.65
N MET A 419 7.71 22.60 -4.49
CA MET A 419 6.88 21.51 -3.97
C MET A 419 5.38 21.83 -4.02
N ILE A 420 4.55 20.80 -4.18
CA ILE A 420 3.11 20.81 -3.91
C ILE A 420 2.82 19.65 -2.95
N LYS A 421 2.49 19.98 -1.71
CA LYS A 421 2.24 19.02 -0.65
C LYS A 421 0.74 18.76 -0.54
N VAL A 422 0.34 17.50 -0.62
CA VAL A 422 -1.03 17.10 -0.95
C VAL A 422 -1.66 16.29 0.19
N GLY A 423 -2.73 16.83 0.76
CA GLY A 423 -3.63 16.14 1.69
C GLY A 423 -4.68 15.29 0.97
N ALA A 424 -5.30 14.35 1.68
CA ALA A 424 -6.29 13.42 1.13
C ALA A 424 -7.72 13.80 1.52
N ILE A 425 -8.65 13.73 0.56
CA ILE A 425 -10.10 13.71 0.82
C ILE A 425 -10.66 12.30 0.75
N ASN A 426 -11.76 12.09 1.47
CA ASN A 426 -12.53 10.87 1.39
C ASN A 426 -13.47 10.90 0.18
N THR A 427 -13.27 9.99 -0.76
CA THR A 427 -14.12 9.80 -1.94
C THR A 427 -14.80 8.43 -1.99
N SER A 428 -14.68 7.60 -0.95
CA SER A 428 -15.16 6.21 -0.96
C SER A 428 -16.69 6.07 -0.97
N GLU A 429 -17.41 7.10 -0.52
CA GLU A 429 -18.87 7.07 -0.32
C GLU A 429 -19.58 8.23 -1.05
N LEU A 430 -18.84 9.01 -1.84
CA LEU A 430 -19.34 10.24 -2.46
C LEU A 430 -19.30 10.13 -3.98
N SER A 431 -20.33 10.68 -4.61
CA SER A 431 -20.37 10.80 -6.07
C SER A 431 -19.23 11.69 -6.57
N ILE A 432 -18.78 11.42 -7.80
CA ILE A 432 -17.81 12.28 -8.50
C ILE A 432 -18.42 13.69 -8.62
N ASN A 433 -17.61 14.71 -8.34
CA ASN A 433 -17.97 16.14 -8.35
C ASN A 433 -18.96 16.59 -7.26
N ASP A 434 -19.14 15.83 -6.18
CA ASP A 434 -19.94 16.23 -5.02
C ASP A 434 -19.13 17.09 -4.01
N TYR A 435 -18.51 18.16 -4.53
CA TYR A 435 -17.60 19.04 -3.80
C TYR A 435 -18.11 19.55 -2.43
N PRO A 436 -19.37 19.96 -2.26
CA PRO A 436 -19.88 20.42 -0.97
C PRO A 436 -19.85 19.36 0.13
N ASN A 437 -19.88 18.08 -0.25
CA ASN A 437 -19.89 16.97 0.68
C ASN A 437 -18.51 16.33 0.88
N TYR A 438 -17.51 16.71 0.08
CA TYR A 438 -16.14 16.25 0.27
C TYR A 438 -15.60 16.68 1.63
N LYS A 439 -14.99 15.72 2.32
CA LYS A 439 -14.36 15.91 3.62
C LYS A 439 -12.92 15.43 3.55
N MET A 440 -12.09 16.01 4.40
CA MET A 440 -10.75 15.48 4.64
C MET A 440 -10.85 14.00 5.07
N ALA A 441 -9.95 13.17 4.56
CA ALA A 441 -9.85 11.79 5.02
C ALA A 441 -9.30 11.78 6.46
N SER A 442 -9.86 10.94 7.32
CA SER A 442 -9.56 10.94 8.77
C SER A 442 -8.11 10.60 9.11
N PHE A 443 -7.38 9.98 8.18
CA PHE A 443 -5.95 9.68 8.31
C PHE A 443 -5.06 10.79 7.74
N SER A 444 -5.58 11.74 6.98
CA SER A 444 -4.77 12.74 6.28
C SER A 444 -4.08 13.66 7.30
N LYS A 445 -2.78 13.84 7.13
CA LYS A 445 -2.10 14.99 7.73
C LYS A 445 -2.51 16.28 6.99
N TYR A 446 -2.48 17.40 7.69
CA TYR A 446 -2.88 18.72 7.17
C TYR A 446 -1.99 19.83 7.74
N GLY A 447 -2.19 21.07 7.33
CA GLY A 447 -1.47 22.22 7.86
C GLY A 447 -1.68 23.42 6.96
N ILE A 448 -2.08 24.55 7.53
CA ILE A 448 -2.35 25.79 6.78
C ILE A 448 -1.07 26.28 6.09
N SER A 449 0.08 26.16 6.74
CA SER A 449 1.37 26.57 6.16
C SER A 449 2.13 25.43 5.47
N LYS A 450 1.96 24.19 5.94
CA LYS A 450 2.73 23.04 5.45
C LYS A 450 2.07 22.22 4.35
N VAL A 451 0.75 22.26 4.16
CA VAL A 451 0.05 21.52 3.08
C VAL A 451 -0.58 22.50 2.10
N GLN A 452 -0.38 22.31 0.80
CA GLN A 452 -0.87 23.25 -0.22
C GLN A 452 -2.34 23.00 -0.61
N ILE A 453 -2.71 21.74 -0.81
CA ILE A 453 -3.95 21.38 -1.51
C ILE A 453 -4.46 20.01 -1.04
N PHE A 454 -5.76 19.78 -1.21
CA PHE A 454 -6.38 18.47 -1.02
C PHE A 454 -6.79 17.82 -2.35
N ALA A 455 -6.65 16.50 -2.44
CA ALA A 455 -7.04 15.71 -3.61
C ALA A 455 -7.58 14.31 -3.21
N PRO A 456 -8.28 13.59 -4.11
CA PRO A 456 -8.78 12.24 -3.84
C PRO A 456 -7.70 11.31 -3.29
N GLY A 457 -7.93 10.77 -2.09
CA GLY A 457 -6.96 9.89 -1.43
C GLY A 457 -7.57 8.71 -0.68
N GLN A 458 -8.90 8.54 -0.65
CA GLN A 458 -9.54 7.37 -0.04
C GLN A 458 -10.47 6.67 -1.04
N GLY A 459 -10.25 5.37 -1.26
CA GLY A 459 -10.96 4.57 -2.25
C GLY A 459 -10.48 4.88 -3.67
N VAL A 460 -9.22 5.26 -3.84
CA VAL A 460 -8.68 5.62 -5.15
C VAL A 460 -8.31 4.35 -5.90
N VAL A 461 -9.02 4.08 -6.99
CA VAL A 461 -8.80 2.91 -7.85
C VAL A 461 -7.64 3.19 -8.81
N SER A 462 -6.65 2.30 -8.88
CA SER A 462 -5.54 2.29 -9.85
C SER A 462 -4.97 0.88 -9.99
N ALA A 463 -3.95 0.72 -10.85
CA ALA A 463 -3.35 -0.57 -11.17
C ALA A 463 -2.94 -1.35 -9.93
N GLN A 464 -3.28 -2.64 -9.94
CA GLN A 464 -2.78 -3.63 -9.01
C GLN A 464 -1.67 -4.41 -9.72
N SER A 465 -0.56 -4.67 -9.03
CA SER A 465 0.45 -5.54 -9.63
C SER A 465 -0.08 -6.94 -9.96
N GLY A 466 0.47 -7.51 -11.04
CA GLY A 466 0.03 -8.74 -11.69
C GLY A 466 -1.17 -8.53 -12.62
N GLY A 467 -1.83 -7.38 -12.60
CA GLY A 467 -2.97 -7.07 -13.44
C GLY A 467 -4.20 -6.65 -12.65
N GLY A 468 -5.10 -5.94 -13.35
CA GLY A 468 -6.34 -5.42 -12.79
C GLY A 468 -6.14 -4.15 -11.97
N ASP A 469 -7.16 -3.80 -11.18
CA ASP A 469 -7.18 -2.58 -10.38
C ASP A 469 -7.48 -2.87 -8.91
N ILE A 470 -7.01 -1.97 -8.03
CA ILE A 470 -7.26 -2.01 -6.60
C ILE A 470 -7.56 -0.60 -6.07
N ALA A 471 -8.49 -0.51 -5.12
CA ALA A 471 -8.76 0.71 -4.38
C ALA A 471 -7.80 0.83 -3.18
N LEU A 472 -7.00 1.89 -3.12
CA LEU A 472 -6.10 2.18 -2.00
C LEU A 472 -6.47 3.50 -1.30
N ASN A 473 -5.97 3.64 -0.08
CA ASN A 473 -6.17 4.79 0.79
C ASN A 473 -4.82 5.38 1.20
N GLY A 474 -4.65 6.68 1.02
CA GLY A 474 -3.48 7.41 1.47
C GLY A 474 -3.33 8.77 0.79
N THR A 475 -2.60 9.67 1.44
CA THR A 475 -2.04 10.85 0.76
C THR A 475 -1.10 10.47 -0.38
N SER A 476 -0.54 9.26 -0.35
CA SER A 476 0.19 8.62 -1.45
C SER A 476 -0.64 8.36 -2.71
N MET A 477 -1.97 8.36 -2.63
CA MET A 477 -2.84 8.33 -3.82
C MET A 477 -3.22 9.76 -4.26
N ALA A 478 -3.34 10.69 -3.31
CA ALA A 478 -3.66 12.08 -3.59
C ALA A 478 -2.52 12.82 -4.31
N SER A 479 -1.26 12.55 -3.94
CA SER A 479 -0.07 13.13 -4.57
C SER A 479 0.04 12.83 -6.08
N PRO A 480 0.03 11.56 -6.54
CA PRO A 480 0.07 11.24 -7.96
C PRO A 480 -1.21 11.64 -8.71
N TYR A 481 -2.37 11.77 -8.03
CA TYR A 481 -3.56 12.36 -8.64
C TYR A 481 -3.29 13.83 -9.04
N VAL A 482 -2.68 14.61 -8.14
CA VAL A 482 -2.29 15.99 -8.46
C VAL A 482 -1.24 16.03 -9.57
N MET A 483 -0.28 15.09 -9.58
CA MET A 483 0.67 14.96 -10.69
C MET A 483 -0.06 14.74 -12.02
N ASN A 484 -1.01 13.80 -12.08
CA ASN A 484 -1.79 13.55 -13.29
C ASN A 484 -2.53 14.79 -13.79
N VAL A 485 -3.14 15.56 -12.88
CA VAL A 485 -3.82 16.81 -13.21
C VAL A 485 -2.83 17.84 -13.77
N LEU A 486 -1.65 18.02 -13.16
CA LEU A 486 -0.62 18.94 -13.66
C LEU A 486 -0.16 18.56 -15.07
N LEU A 487 0.11 17.28 -15.31
CA LEU A 487 0.57 16.78 -16.60
C LEU A 487 -0.47 16.95 -17.70
N LYS A 488 -1.75 16.65 -17.42
CA LYS A 488 -2.88 16.91 -18.33
C LYS A 488 -3.05 18.40 -18.61
N GLY A 489 -2.87 19.25 -17.59
CA GLY A 489 -2.83 20.70 -17.78
C GLY A 489 -1.69 21.11 -18.71
N HIS A 490 -0.48 20.62 -18.48
CA HIS A 490 0.68 20.94 -19.29
C HIS A 490 0.54 20.49 -20.76
N GLU A 491 -0.16 19.37 -21.07
CA GLU A 491 -0.45 19.00 -22.47
C GLU A 491 -1.30 20.04 -23.20
N LEU A 492 -2.17 20.77 -22.48
CA LEU A 492 -2.99 21.84 -23.05
C LEU A 492 -2.17 23.10 -23.36
N ASN A 493 -1.06 23.32 -22.66
CA ASN A 493 -0.14 24.42 -22.93
C ASN A 493 1.28 24.11 -22.46
N LYS A 494 2.08 23.51 -23.38
CA LYS A 494 3.47 23.10 -23.11
C LYS A 494 4.46 24.26 -22.89
N LYS A 495 4.01 25.52 -23.02
CA LYS A 495 4.84 26.72 -22.81
C LYS A 495 4.91 27.15 -21.35
N LEU A 496 3.99 26.66 -20.51
CA LEU A 496 3.96 27.01 -19.10
C LEU A 496 5.09 26.31 -18.35
N ASP A 497 5.80 27.10 -17.54
CA ASP A 497 6.74 26.56 -16.58
C ASP A 497 6.03 25.91 -15.38
N THR A 498 6.79 25.16 -14.60
CA THR A 498 6.31 24.43 -13.42
C THR A 498 5.72 25.35 -12.35
N GLN A 499 6.24 26.57 -12.21
CA GLN A 499 5.74 27.55 -11.24
C GLN A 499 4.38 28.10 -11.65
N SER A 500 4.18 28.42 -12.93
CA SER A 500 2.90 28.84 -13.48
C SER A 500 1.85 27.73 -13.35
N LEU A 501 2.22 26.48 -13.63
CA LEU A 501 1.34 25.32 -13.42
C LEU A 501 0.92 25.20 -11.95
N LYS A 502 1.88 25.30 -11.02
CA LYS A 502 1.62 25.28 -9.58
C LYS A 502 0.67 26.40 -9.17
N GLU A 503 0.95 27.64 -9.56
CA GLU A 503 0.13 28.80 -9.18
C GLU A 503 -1.30 28.65 -9.69
N LEU A 504 -1.46 28.29 -10.97
CA LEU A 504 -2.78 28.07 -11.57
C LEU A 504 -3.54 26.97 -10.84
N LEU A 505 -2.89 25.85 -10.50
CA LEU A 505 -3.53 24.75 -9.77
C LEU A 505 -4.02 25.19 -8.39
N LEU A 506 -3.16 25.85 -7.61
CA LEU A 506 -3.47 26.25 -6.24
C LEU A 506 -4.53 27.35 -6.16
N LYS A 507 -4.65 28.18 -7.21
CA LYS A 507 -5.65 29.26 -7.27
C LYS A 507 -6.95 28.88 -8.00
N THR A 508 -7.03 27.69 -8.58
CA THR A 508 -8.24 27.15 -9.23
C THR A 508 -8.95 26.07 -8.40
N VAL A 509 -8.61 25.94 -7.11
CA VAL A 509 -9.29 24.99 -6.20
C VAL A 509 -10.74 25.38 -5.88
N TYR A 510 -11.52 24.39 -5.46
CA TYR A 510 -12.81 24.57 -4.80
C TYR A 510 -12.56 24.96 -3.33
N ILE A 511 -13.12 26.10 -2.90
CA ILE A 511 -12.99 26.60 -1.52
C ILE A 511 -14.40 26.65 -0.93
N PRO A 512 -14.76 25.79 0.06
CA PRO A 512 -16.07 25.85 0.69
C PRO A 512 -16.30 27.20 1.38
N LYS A 513 -17.49 27.79 1.17
CA LYS A 513 -17.84 29.07 1.78
C LYS A 513 -17.92 28.94 3.30
N GLY A 514 -17.17 29.78 4.02
CA GLY A 514 -17.17 29.83 5.48
C GLY A 514 -16.41 28.70 6.19
N ASN A 515 -16.03 27.63 5.48
CA ASN A 515 -15.24 26.53 6.06
C ASN A 515 -14.15 26.04 5.08
N PRO A 516 -13.11 26.85 4.81
CA PRO A 516 -12.01 26.44 3.95
C PRO A 516 -11.28 25.21 4.52
N PHE A 517 -10.74 24.36 3.64
CA PHE A 517 -9.91 23.24 4.06
C PHE A 517 -8.65 23.72 4.82
N PRO A 518 -8.12 22.91 5.74
CA PRO A 518 -6.97 23.28 6.57
C PRO A 518 -5.63 23.10 5.80
N CYS A 519 -5.50 23.81 4.68
CA CYS A 519 -4.33 23.88 3.80
C CYS A 519 -4.14 25.30 3.24
N GLN A 520 -3.02 25.55 2.59
CA GLN A 520 -2.64 26.86 2.06
C GLN A 520 -3.66 27.43 1.07
N SER A 521 -4.08 26.63 0.08
CA SER A 521 -5.09 27.04 -0.92
C SER A 521 -6.50 27.15 -0.33
N GLY A 522 -6.74 26.53 0.83
CA GLY A 522 -8.04 26.44 1.47
C GLY A 522 -9.02 25.50 0.77
N GLY A 523 -8.56 24.66 -0.16
CA GLY A 523 -9.45 23.94 -1.05
C GLY A 523 -8.97 22.60 -1.60
N ILE A 524 -9.84 22.05 -2.43
CA ILE A 524 -9.69 20.77 -3.13
C ILE A 524 -9.41 21.05 -4.61
N VAL A 525 -8.55 20.24 -5.24
CA VAL A 525 -8.30 20.28 -6.69
C VAL A 525 -9.60 20.19 -7.51
N VAL A 526 -9.69 21.03 -8.55
CA VAL A 526 -10.81 21.05 -9.52
C VAL A 526 -10.21 20.95 -10.93
N PRO A 527 -10.04 19.74 -11.48
CA PRO A 527 -9.29 19.54 -12.73
C PRO A 527 -9.83 20.37 -13.89
N GLU A 528 -11.14 20.41 -14.09
CA GLU A 528 -11.78 21.14 -15.18
C GLU A 528 -11.58 22.66 -15.07
N ARG A 529 -11.57 23.21 -13.85
CA ARG A 529 -11.29 24.63 -13.61
C ARG A 529 -9.83 24.96 -13.88
N PHE A 530 -8.93 24.09 -13.44
CA PHE A 530 -7.51 24.21 -13.75
C PHE A 530 -7.25 24.18 -15.27
N TYR A 531 -7.80 23.20 -15.98
CA TYR A 531 -7.66 23.08 -17.44
C TYR A 531 -8.24 24.27 -18.19
N HIS A 532 -9.37 24.82 -17.72
CA HIS A 532 -9.93 26.04 -18.29
C HIS A 532 -8.99 27.24 -18.09
N ALA A 533 -8.36 27.39 -16.92
CA ALA A 533 -7.38 28.46 -16.69
C ALA A 533 -6.19 28.30 -17.64
N ILE A 534 -5.60 27.11 -17.75
CA ILE A 534 -4.46 26.83 -18.64
C ILE A 534 -4.73 27.25 -20.09
N LYS A 535 -5.90 26.87 -20.63
CA LYS A 535 -6.30 27.22 -21.99
C LYS A 535 -6.42 28.75 -22.19
N ASN A 536 -6.84 29.48 -21.16
CA ASN A 536 -7.02 30.93 -21.24
C ASN A 536 -5.75 31.74 -21.02
N VAL A 537 -4.74 31.21 -20.30
CA VAL A 537 -3.41 31.85 -20.26
C VAL A 537 -2.83 32.01 -21.67
N SER A 538 -3.16 31.07 -22.57
CA SER A 538 -2.75 31.13 -23.98
C SER A 538 -3.37 32.30 -24.76
N ASN A 539 -4.48 32.88 -24.27
CA ASN A 539 -5.24 33.91 -24.99
C ASN A 539 -4.89 35.33 -24.54
N ASP A 540 -4.59 35.55 -23.25
CA ASP A 540 -4.32 36.88 -22.67
C ASP A 540 -2.92 37.03 -22.04
N GLY A 541 -2.16 35.93 -21.89
CA GLY A 541 -0.84 35.88 -21.28
C GLY A 541 -0.81 36.10 -19.76
N SER A 542 -1.96 36.32 -19.12
CA SER A 542 -2.06 36.71 -17.70
C SER A 542 -2.61 35.56 -16.86
N LEU A 543 -1.81 35.05 -15.93
CA LEU A 543 -2.25 34.01 -14.99
C LEU A 543 -3.47 34.46 -14.17
N ILE A 544 -3.48 35.72 -13.74
CA ILE A 544 -4.56 36.30 -12.92
C ILE A 544 -5.87 36.30 -13.71
N SER A 545 -5.84 36.80 -14.94
CA SER A 545 -7.03 36.87 -15.80
C SER A 545 -7.57 35.49 -16.14
N ALA A 546 -6.68 34.52 -16.38
CA ALA A 546 -7.05 33.13 -16.57
C ALA A 546 -7.70 32.49 -15.33
N ILE A 547 -7.18 32.76 -14.12
CA ILE A 547 -7.73 32.29 -12.85
C ILE A 547 -9.13 32.87 -12.63
N GLU A 548 -9.29 34.18 -12.76
CA GLU A 548 -10.57 34.87 -12.58
C GLU A 548 -11.62 34.36 -13.58
N SER A 549 -11.24 34.22 -14.84
CA SER A 549 -12.06 33.65 -15.90
C SER A 549 -12.50 32.21 -15.55
N ALA A 550 -11.58 31.36 -15.12
CA ALA A 550 -11.89 29.98 -14.75
C ALA A 550 -12.82 29.87 -13.55
N ARG A 551 -12.59 30.65 -12.48
CA ARG A 551 -13.46 30.67 -11.30
C ARG A 551 -14.86 31.19 -11.63
N LYS A 552 -14.98 32.13 -12.56
CA LYS A 552 -16.27 32.67 -13.02
C LYS A 552 -17.04 31.66 -13.89
N THR A 553 -16.36 31.03 -14.84
CA THR A 553 -17.00 30.12 -15.82
C THR A 553 -17.38 28.78 -15.20
N ILE A 554 -16.50 28.21 -14.38
CA ILE A 554 -16.70 26.92 -13.75
C ILE A 554 -16.96 27.15 -12.27
N ALA A 555 -18.17 27.62 -11.95
CA ALA A 555 -18.61 27.85 -10.58
C ALA A 555 -19.21 26.58 -9.97
N ILE A 556 -18.83 26.26 -8.73
CA ILE A 556 -19.28 25.10 -7.97
C ILE A 556 -20.25 25.57 -6.88
N ALA A 557 -21.28 24.77 -6.59
CA ALA A 557 -22.23 25.07 -5.52
C ALA A 557 -21.52 25.14 -4.16
N GLY A 558 -21.94 26.06 -3.29
CA GLY A 558 -21.41 26.19 -1.93
C GLY A 558 -19.99 26.77 -1.82
N GLU A 559 -19.35 27.19 -2.92
CA GLU A 559 -18.00 27.77 -2.86
C GLU A 559 -17.98 29.25 -2.43
N GLU A 560 -16.85 29.69 -1.90
CA GLU A 560 -16.53 31.11 -1.76
C GLU A 560 -16.30 31.74 -3.14
N ARG A 561 -17.02 32.85 -3.41
CA ARG A 561 -17.01 33.55 -4.71
C ARG A 561 -16.41 34.96 -4.60
N SER A 562 -16.25 35.50 -3.40
CA SER A 562 -15.60 36.78 -3.19
C SER A 562 -14.11 36.65 -3.41
N LEU A 563 -13.62 37.17 -4.53
CA LEU A 563 -12.18 37.24 -4.83
C LEU A 563 -11.42 38.02 -3.76
N GLU A 564 -12.05 39.01 -3.11
CA GLU A 564 -11.44 39.74 -2.00
C GLU A 564 -11.21 38.83 -0.78
N VAL A 565 -12.21 38.04 -0.41
CA VAL A 565 -12.12 37.08 0.72
C VAL A 565 -11.07 36.01 0.42
N ILE A 566 -11.09 35.45 -0.80
CA ILE A 566 -10.13 34.44 -1.24
C ILE A 566 -8.71 35.02 -1.24
N SER A 567 -8.51 36.20 -1.84
CA SER A 567 -7.19 36.83 -1.92
C SER A 567 -6.65 37.21 -0.54
N LYS A 568 -7.52 37.64 0.38
CA LYS A 568 -7.15 37.88 1.77
C LYS A 568 -6.69 36.60 2.46
N MET A 569 -7.47 35.52 2.33
CA MET A 569 -7.11 34.22 2.89
C MET A 569 -5.77 33.70 2.35
N TRP A 570 -5.55 33.75 1.03
CA TRP A 570 -4.29 33.30 0.43
C TRP A 570 -3.09 34.10 0.95
N ARG A 571 -3.20 35.44 1.07
CA ARG A 571 -2.14 36.26 1.67
C ARG A 571 -1.85 35.87 3.13
N GLU A 572 -2.89 35.63 3.93
CA GLU A 572 -2.74 35.20 5.33
C GLU A 572 -2.11 33.80 5.47
N ARG A 573 -2.29 32.95 4.45
CA ARG A 573 -1.72 31.60 4.37
C ARG A 573 -0.41 31.53 3.57
N GLY A 574 0.10 32.66 3.10
CA GLY A 574 1.36 32.75 2.35
C GLY A 574 1.33 32.18 0.93
N LEU A 575 0.16 32.14 0.26
CA LEU A 575 0.00 31.72 -1.15
C LEU A 575 0.02 32.88 -2.13
#